data_AF-A0A2N6SF29-F1
#
_entry.id   AF-A0A2N6SF29-F1
#
_cell.length_a   1.000
_cell.length_b   1.000
_cell.length_c   1.000
_cell.angle_alpha   90.00
_cell.angle_beta   90.00
_cell.angle_gamma   90.00
#
_symmetry.space_group_name_H-M   'P 1'
#
loop_
_entity.id
_entity.type
_entity.pdbx_description
1 polymer ?
#
loop_
_entity_poly.entity_id
_entity_poly.type
_entity_poly.pdbx_seq_one_letter_code
_entity_poly.pdbx_strand_id
1 'polypeptide(L)'
;MVDRYHGPLIENEVVLGYIKFVPWLTLVISGMIFWGMTIGNRTDVYRTLFEVCIYYSAFAIVISFFDKFILKFKIFVYLLISLIFVVLTIDISCINLLLISQGELSSEMMVVCVYIAIGLFLIFSFVYAWYYLPKNQGKIWAINQWETYEKLLKNKKLMKFLKPLPVVAFVLIVIAVLSGHENYIECVFGVLNGILDLFAFPALVVDAIYGAIYISGNPSYDELK
;
A
#
# COMPACT_ATOMS: atom_id res chain seq x y z
N MET A 1 8.66 11.70 -27.58
CA MET A 1 9.25 10.65 -26.70
C MET A 1 8.69 10.92 -25.32
N VAL A 2 7.99 9.96 -24.71
CA VAL A 2 7.43 10.14 -23.35
C VAL A 2 8.59 9.94 -22.38
N ASP A 3 8.96 10.98 -21.65
CA ASP A 3 10.04 10.91 -20.67
C ASP A 3 9.70 9.90 -19.55
N ARG A 4 10.71 9.11 -19.14
CA ARG A 4 10.55 7.99 -18.20
C ARG A 4 10.02 8.48 -16.85
N TYR A 5 8.94 7.88 -16.38
CA TYR A 5 8.52 8.04 -14.99
C TYR A 5 9.40 7.13 -14.11
N HIS A 6 10.00 7.70 -13.06
CA HIS A 6 10.82 6.98 -12.09
C HIS A 6 10.07 6.89 -10.76
N GLY A 7 8.95 6.17 -10.79
CA GLY A 7 8.19 5.84 -9.59
C GLY A 7 8.90 4.78 -8.75
N PRO A 8 8.43 4.57 -7.51
CA PRO A 8 9.02 3.63 -6.56
C PRO A 8 9.11 2.18 -7.07
N LEU A 9 8.32 1.78 -8.08
CA LEU A 9 8.24 0.40 -8.58
C LEU A 9 9.01 0.14 -9.89
N ILE A 10 9.51 1.16 -10.59
CA ILE A 10 9.99 1.03 -11.98
C ILE A 10 11.50 0.73 -12.06
N GLU A 11 12.04 0.07 -11.04
CA GLU A 11 13.43 -0.43 -11.01
C GLU A 11 13.44 -1.94 -10.78
N ASN A 12 14.11 -2.70 -11.65
CA ASN A 12 14.18 -4.16 -11.66
C ASN A 12 14.47 -4.77 -10.27
N GLU A 13 15.44 -4.23 -9.53
CA GLU A 13 15.77 -4.72 -8.17
C GLU A 13 14.60 -4.56 -7.22
N VAL A 14 13.90 -3.44 -7.35
CA VAL A 14 12.75 -3.09 -6.53
C VAL A 14 11.53 -3.93 -6.90
N VAL A 15 11.27 -4.17 -8.19
CA VAL A 15 10.25 -5.11 -8.69
C VAL A 15 10.46 -6.51 -8.10
N LEU A 16 11.69 -7.01 -8.16
CA LEU A 16 12.04 -8.33 -7.64
C LEU A 16 11.85 -8.39 -6.12
N GLY A 17 12.19 -7.31 -5.40
CA GLY A 17 11.93 -7.19 -3.98
C GLY A 17 10.43 -7.23 -3.66
N TYR A 18 9.61 -6.46 -4.36
CA TYR A 18 8.18 -6.39 -4.10
C TYR A 18 7.46 -7.71 -4.37
N ILE A 19 7.72 -8.38 -5.50
CA ILE A 19 7.08 -9.67 -5.81
C ILE A 19 7.54 -10.78 -4.86
N LYS A 20 8.73 -10.68 -4.27
CA LYS A 20 9.25 -11.65 -3.29
C LYS A 20 8.79 -11.40 -1.86
N PHE A 21 8.42 -10.16 -1.51
CA PHE A 21 8.06 -9.80 -0.14
C PHE A 21 6.57 -9.54 0.06
N VAL A 22 5.97 -8.67 -0.75
CA VAL A 22 4.60 -8.17 -0.51
C VAL A 22 3.56 -9.29 -0.55
N PRO A 23 3.63 -10.28 -1.46
CA PRO A 23 2.70 -11.41 -1.45
C PRO A 23 2.70 -12.22 -0.14
N TRP A 24 3.85 -12.37 0.52
CA TRP A 24 3.91 -13.04 1.82
C TRP A 24 3.25 -12.22 2.91
N LEU A 25 3.48 -10.91 2.90
CA LEU A 25 2.85 -10.00 3.85
C LEU A 25 1.32 -10.02 3.71
N THR A 26 0.80 -9.90 2.50
CA THR A 26 -0.65 -9.94 2.24
C THR A 26 -1.23 -11.32 2.56
N LEU A 27 -0.54 -12.42 2.24
CA LEU A 27 -1.02 -13.76 2.59
C LEU A 27 -1.24 -13.90 4.10
N VAL A 28 -0.29 -13.42 4.92
CA VAL A 28 -0.41 -13.49 6.39
C VAL A 28 -1.59 -12.65 6.87
N ILE A 29 -1.72 -11.40 6.39
CA ILE A 29 -2.77 -10.50 6.85
C ILE A 29 -4.16 -10.99 6.39
N SER A 30 -4.34 -11.27 5.10
CA SER A 30 -5.59 -11.83 4.57
C SER A 30 -5.96 -13.13 5.26
N GLY A 31 -4.97 -14.00 5.55
CA GLY A 31 -5.16 -15.25 6.27
C GLY A 31 -5.67 -15.05 7.71
N MET A 32 -5.08 -14.10 8.44
CA MET A 32 -5.54 -13.75 9.80
C MET A 32 -6.97 -13.20 9.78
N ILE A 33 -7.29 -12.31 8.84
CA ILE A 33 -8.64 -11.74 8.73
C ILE A 33 -9.65 -12.82 8.35
N PHE A 34 -9.36 -13.64 7.35
CA PHE A 34 -10.21 -14.76 6.94
C PHE A 34 -10.51 -15.71 8.10
N TRP A 35 -9.49 -16.06 8.88
CA TRP A 35 -9.63 -16.92 10.05
C TRP A 35 -10.51 -16.27 11.12
N GLY A 36 -10.29 -14.99 11.44
CA GLY A 36 -11.11 -14.24 12.38
C GLY A 36 -12.58 -14.16 11.96
N MET A 37 -12.86 -13.96 10.68
CA MET A 37 -14.23 -13.95 10.14
C MET A 37 -14.91 -15.33 10.23
N THR A 38 -14.14 -16.41 10.07
CA THR A 38 -14.65 -17.79 10.14
C THR A 38 -15.12 -18.16 11.56
N ILE A 39 -14.42 -17.65 12.59
CA ILE A 39 -14.81 -17.87 14.00
C ILE A 39 -16.03 -17.01 14.37
N GLY A 40 -16.10 -15.78 13.87
CA GLY A 40 -17.13 -14.81 14.24
C GLY A 40 -18.50 -14.98 13.57
N ASN A 41 -18.71 -16.03 12.77
CA ASN A 41 -19.93 -16.28 11.98
C ASN A 41 -20.45 -15.01 11.25
N ARG A 42 -19.52 -14.24 10.66
CA ARG A 42 -19.81 -12.99 9.94
C ARG A 42 -20.15 -13.27 8.47
N THR A 43 -20.70 -12.27 7.78
CA THR A 43 -21.27 -12.38 6.42
C THR A 43 -20.38 -13.10 5.41
N ASP A 44 -20.98 -14.02 4.62
CA ASP A 44 -20.30 -14.85 3.61
C ASP A 44 -19.50 -14.06 2.56
N VAL A 45 -19.92 -12.82 2.28
CA VAL A 45 -19.28 -11.92 1.31
C VAL A 45 -17.84 -11.60 1.70
N TYR A 46 -17.57 -11.33 2.98
CA TYR A 46 -16.22 -11.01 3.46
C TYR A 46 -15.30 -12.19 3.44
N ARG A 47 -15.81 -13.35 3.85
CA ARG A 47 -15.07 -14.59 3.80
C ARG A 47 -14.61 -14.89 2.37
N THR A 48 -15.53 -14.74 1.40
CA THR A 48 -15.24 -14.91 -0.03
C THR A 48 -14.20 -13.89 -0.52
N LEU A 49 -14.30 -12.62 -0.12
CA LEU A 49 -13.33 -11.59 -0.49
C LEU A 49 -11.91 -11.95 -0.02
N PHE A 50 -11.74 -12.30 1.25
CA PHE A 50 -10.42 -12.63 1.79
C PHE A 50 -9.89 -13.97 1.29
N GLU A 51 -10.77 -14.92 0.92
CA GLU A 51 -10.37 -16.14 0.20
C GLU A 51 -9.76 -15.81 -1.16
N VAL A 52 -10.36 -14.88 -1.91
CA VAL A 52 -9.81 -14.39 -3.18
C VAL A 52 -8.48 -13.66 -2.97
N CYS A 53 -8.35 -12.86 -1.92
CA CYS A 53 -7.09 -12.21 -1.55
C CYS A 53 -5.98 -13.25 -1.28
N ILE A 54 -6.26 -14.26 -0.45
CA ILE A 54 -5.35 -15.38 -0.14
C ILE A 54 -4.92 -16.08 -1.43
N TYR A 55 -5.86 -16.36 -2.34
CA TYR A 55 -5.58 -17.00 -3.62
C TYR A 55 -4.58 -16.20 -4.45
N TYR A 56 -4.80 -14.88 -4.62
CA TYR A 56 -3.88 -14.04 -5.40
C TYR A 56 -2.52 -13.90 -4.74
N SER A 57 -2.45 -13.78 -3.41
CA SER A 57 -1.19 -13.74 -2.68
C SER A 57 -0.41 -15.05 -2.83
N ALA A 58 -1.07 -16.20 -2.67
CA ALA A 58 -0.46 -17.50 -2.88
C ALA A 58 0.04 -17.69 -4.33
N PHE A 59 -0.76 -17.26 -5.31
CA PHE A 59 -0.36 -17.30 -6.72
C PHE A 59 0.88 -16.44 -6.99
N ALA A 60 0.94 -15.22 -6.44
CA ALA A 60 2.09 -14.35 -6.59
C ALA A 60 3.34 -14.90 -5.88
N ILE A 61 3.20 -15.55 -4.73
CA ILE A 61 4.29 -16.27 -4.06
C ILE A 61 4.86 -17.36 -4.97
N VAL A 62 4.00 -18.15 -5.64
CA VAL A 62 4.47 -19.19 -6.56
C VAL A 62 5.28 -18.58 -7.71
N ILE A 63 4.80 -17.49 -8.30
CA ILE A 63 5.53 -16.76 -9.35
C ILE A 63 6.86 -16.19 -8.84
N SER A 64 6.92 -15.74 -7.58
CA SER A 64 8.11 -15.13 -6.96
C SER A 64 9.36 -16.02 -6.96
N PHE A 65 9.20 -17.34 -7.06
CA PHE A 65 10.32 -18.30 -7.09
C PHE A 65 11.02 -18.38 -8.46
N PHE A 66 10.41 -17.86 -9.52
CA PHE A 66 10.91 -18.02 -10.89
C PHE A 66 11.53 -16.72 -11.43
N ASP A 67 12.74 -16.37 -10.97
CA ASP A 67 13.43 -15.13 -11.39
C ASP A 67 13.54 -14.97 -12.91
N LYS A 68 13.84 -16.06 -13.63
CA LYS A 68 13.89 -16.06 -15.11
C LYS A 68 12.52 -15.77 -15.74
N PHE A 69 11.45 -16.27 -15.14
CA PHE A 69 10.08 -15.99 -15.60
C PHE A 69 9.74 -14.52 -15.36
N ILE A 70 10.08 -14.00 -14.18
CA ILE A 70 9.82 -12.61 -13.81
C ILE A 70 10.47 -11.64 -14.79
N LEU A 71 11.75 -11.85 -15.07
CA LEU A 71 12.52 -11.01 -16.00
C LEU A 71 12.04 -11.12 -17.45
N LYS A 72 11.50 -12.28 -17.84
CA LYS A 72 10.96 -12.50 -19.20
C LYS A 72 9.57 -11.91 -19.39
N PHE A 73 8.71 -12.00 -18.37
CA PHE A 73 7.30 -11.59 -18.43
C PHE A 73 7.02 -10.35 -17.60
N LYS A 74 7.85 -9.30 -17.77
CA LYS A 74 7.78 -8.09 -16.95
C LYS A 74 6.39 -7.46 -16.91
N ILE A 75 5.74 -7.27 -18.07
CA ILE A 75 4.39 -6.68 -18.15
C ILE A 75 3.41 -7.43 -17.22
N PHE A 76 3.43 -8.76 -17.27
CA PHE A 76 2.60 -9.59 -16.42
C PHE A 76 2.94 -9.41 -14.93
N VAL A 77 4.23 -9.38 -14.59
CA VAL A 77 4.67 -9.19 -13.20
C VAL A 77 4.28 -7.81 -12.66
N TYR A 78 4.42 -6.75 -13.44
CA TYR A 78 3.97 -5.42 -13.04
C TYR A 78 2.47 -5.39 -12.76
N LEU A 79 1.65 -6.01 -13.61
CA LEU A 79 0.21 -6.12 -13.35
C LEU A 79 -0.11 -6.98 -12.12
N LEU A 80 0.65 -8.05 -11.89
CA LEU A 80 0.50 -8.90 -10.71
C LEU A 80 0.88 -8.15 -9.43
N ILE A 81 1.95 -7.37 -9.45
CA ILE A 81 2.35 -6.50 -8.32
C ILE A 81 1.28 -5.46 -8.04
N SER A 82 0.74 -4.82 -9.09
CA SER A 82 -0.38 -3.88 -8.97
C SER A 82 -1.58 -4.54 -8.26
N LEU A 83 -1.95 -5.75 -8.67
CA LEU A 83 -3.01 -6.52 -8.02
C LEU A 83 -2.70 -6.83 -6.56
N ILE A 84 -1.46 -7.18 -6.22
CA ILE A 84 -1.05 -7.46 -4.84
C ILE A 84 -1.10 -6.21 -3.97
N PHE A 85 -0.81 -5.02 -4.50
CA PHE A 85 -1.01 -3.78 -3.75
C PHE A 85 -2.50 -3.43 -3.56
N VAL A 86 -3.37 -3.84 -4.48
CA VAL A 86 -4.83 -3.77 -4.25
C VAL A 86 -5.24 -4.70 -3.11
N VAL A 87 -4.71 -5.93 -3.07
CA VAL A 87 -4.95 -6.86 -1.95
C VAL A 87 -4.48 -6.25 -0.63
N LEU A 88 -3.26 -5.71 -0.58
CA LEU A 88 -2.73 -5.04 0.60
C LEU A 88 -3.60 -3.85 1.03
N THR A 89 -4.12 -3.08 0.08
CA THR A 89 -5.04 -1.97 0.38
C THR A 89 -6.30 -2.47 1.07
N ILE A 90 -6.89 -3.57 0.58
CA ILE A 90 -8.10 -4.18 1.18
C ILE A 90 -7.80 -4.66 2.60
N ASP A 91 -6.67 -5.37 2.77
CA ASP A 91 -6.21 -5.89 4.06
C ASP A 91 -6.07 -4.77 5.10
N ILE A 92 -5.28 -3.73 4.79
CA ILE A 92 -5.02 -2.63 5.72
C ILE A 92 -6.29 -1.80 5.96
N SER A 93 -7.12 -1.58 4.93
CA SER A 93 -8.41 -0.90 5.10
C SER A 93 -9.32 -1.64 6.09
N CYS A 94 -9.34 -2.97 6.02
CA CYS A 94 -10.10 -3.78 6.96
C CYS A 94 -9.54 -3.67 8.39
N ILE A 95 -8.23 -3.74 8.56
CA ILE A 95 -7.57 -3.53 9.87
C ILE A 95 -7.91 -2.15 10.43
N ASN A 96 -7.77 -1.09 9.64
CA ASN A 96 -8.06 0.28 10.07
C ASN A 96 -9.52 0.43 10.51
N LEU A 97 -10.46 -0.17 9.78
CA LEU A 97 -11.87 -0.16 10.17
C LEU A 97 -12.11 -0.92 11.47
N LEU A 98 -11.47 -2.07 11.67
CA LEU A 98 -11.54 -2.81 12.93
C LEU A 98 -10.97 -2.00 14.10
N LEU A 99 -9.87 -1.28 13.89
CA LEU A 99 -9.26 -0.41 14.89
C LEU A 99 -10.13 0.80 15.24
N ILE A 100 -10.72 1.46 14.23
CA ILE A 100 -11.62 2.61 14.42
C ILE A 100 -12.90 2.20 15.13
N SER A 101 -13.44 1.04 14.75
CA SER A 101 -14.71 0.53 15.28
C SER A 101 -14.59 -0.30 16.55
N GLN A 102 -13.36 -0.53 17.03
CA GLN A 102 -13.09 -1.35 18.21
C GLN A 102 -13.67 -2.77 18.09
N GLY A 103 -13.86 -3.26 16.87
CA GLY A 103 -14.48 -4.55 16.58
C GLY A 103 -16.02 -4.59 16.70
N GLU A 104 -16.66 -3.48 17.10
CA GLU A 104 -18.10 -3.37 17.35
C GLU A 104 -18.94 -3.12 16.09
N LEU A 105 -18.31 -2.85 14.95
CA LEU A 105 -19.05 -2.57 13.72
C LEU A 105 -19.85 -3.81 13.27
N SER A 106 -21.13 -3.60 12.97
CA SER A 106 -21.95 -4.66 12.38
C SER A 106 -21.37 -5.11 11.03
N SER A 107 -21.59 -6.38 10.68
CA SER A 107 -21.11 -6.96 9.42
C SER A 107 -21.55 -6.14 8.20
N GLU A 108 -22.79 -5.67 8.18
CA GLU A 108 -23.36 -4.84 7.11
C GLU A 108 -22.68 -3.46 7.01
N MET A 109 -22.45 -2.81 8.15
CA MET A 109 -21.78 -1.51 8.19
C MET A 109 -20.32 -1.65 7.72
N MET A 110 -19.67 -2.77 8.02
CA MET A 110 -18.28 -3.00 7.56
C MET A 110 -18.28 -3.04 6.05
N VAL A 111 -19.23 -3.79 5.44
CA VAL A 111 -19.36 -3.95 3.99
C VAL A 111 -19.42 -2.58 3.32
N VAL A 112 -20.29 -1.70 3.82
CA VAL A 112 -20.43 -0.33 3.31
C VAL A 112 -19.12 0.45 3.43
N CYS A 113 -18.45 0.38 4.58
CA CYS A 113 -17.18 1.08 4.80
C CYS A 113 -16.04 0.59 3.89
N VAL A 114 -15.93 -0.72 3.65
CA VAL A 114 -14.92 -1.27 2.73
C VAL A 114 -15.20 -0.85 1.29
N TYR A 115 -16.47 -0.85 0.85
CA TYR A 115 -16.81 -0.33 -0.48
C TYR A 115 -16.52 1.17 -0.62
N ILE A 116 -16.77 1.97 0.42
CA ILE A 116 -16.39 3.39 0.45
C ILE A 116 -14.87 3.52 0.35
N ALA A 117 -14.10 2.72 1.10
CA ALA A 117 -12.64 2.74 1.05
C ALA A 117 -12.11 2.37 -0.35
N ILE A 118 -12.68 1.35 -0.99
CA ILE A 118 -12.36 0.97 -2.38
C ILE A 118 -12.72 2.12 -3.34
N GLY A 119 -13.89 2.74 -3.18
CA GLY A 119 -14.30 3.89 -3.99
C GLY A 119 -13.34 5.07 -3.87
N LEU A 120 -12.93 5.41 -2.65
CA LEU A 120 -11.91 6.44 -2.39
C LEU A 120 -10.58 6.05 -3.02
N PHE A 121 -10.12 4.82 -2.82
CA PHE A 121 -8.91 4.29 -3.43
C PHE A 121 -8.91 4.45 -4.96
N LEU A 122 -10.03 4.19 -5.64
CA LEU A 122 -10.17 4.40 -7.09
C LEU A 122 -10.10 5.88 -7.47
N ILE A 123 -10.74 6.76 -6.70
CA ILE A 123 -10.69 8.22 -6.91
C ILE A 123 -9.24 8.70 -6.78
N PHE A 124 -8.53 8.31 -5.72
CA PHE A 124 -7.13 8.69 -5.53
C PHE A 124 -6.21 8.09 -6.59
N SER A 125 -6.48 6.87 -7.06
CA SER A 125 -5.76 6.27 -8.19
C SER A 125 -5.95 7.10 -9.46
N PHE A 126 -7.19 7.53 -9.74
CA PHE A 126 -7.49 8.41 -10.86
C PHE A 126 -6.80 9.77 -10.74
N VAL A 127 -6.88 10.41 -9.57
CA VAL A 127 -6.19 11.68 -9.29
C VAL A 127 -4.69 11.53 -9.50
N TYR A 128 -4.10 10.45 -9.00
CA TYR A 128 -2.69 10.18 -9.17
C TYR A 128 -2.30 10.00 -10.64
N ALA A 129 -3.04 9.16 -11.38
CA ALA A 129 -2.82 8.90 -12.80
C ALA A 129 -2.98 10.17 -13.66
N TRP A 130 -3.98 11.01 -13.37
CA TRP A 130 -4.29 12.19 -14.17
C TRP A 130 -3.42 13.39 -13.80
N TYR A 131 -3.18 13.63 -12.51
CA TYR A 131 -2.57 14.88 -12.04
C TYR A 131 -1.09 14.71 -11.66
N TYR A 132 -0.77 13.70 -10.85
CA TYR A 132 0.59 13.53 -10.31
C TYR A 132 1.54 12.90 -11.33
N LEU A 133 1.07 11.88 -12.02
CA LEU A 133 1.90 11.12 -12.96
C LEU A 133 2.44 12.00 -14.10
N PRO A 134 1.64 12.82 -14.82
CA PRO A 134 2.16 13.65 -15.90
C PRO A 134 3.15 14.73 -15.42
N LYS A 135 2.93 15.30 -14.22
CA LYS A 135 3.80 16.35 -13.65
C LYS A 135 5.17 15.85 -13.19
N ASN A 136 5.29 14.54 -12.99
CA ASN A 136 6.48 13.89 -12.47
C ASN A 136 7.20 13.02 -13.52
N GLN A 137 6.79 13.07 -14.79
CA GLN A 137 7.54 12.43 -15.88
C GLN A 137 8.97 13.00 -15.98
N GLY A 138 9.95 12.13 -16.21
CA GLY A 138 11.37 12.47 -16.30
C GLY A 138 12.04 12.82 -14.96
N LYS A 139 11.29 12.83 -13.84
CA LYS A 139 11.82 13.16 -12.52
C LYS A 139 11.98 11.91 -11.67
N ILE A 140 13.16 11.73 -11.09
CA ILE A 140 13.39 10.76 -10.03
C ILE A 140 12.64 11.25 -8.79
N TRP A 141 11.82 10.39 -8.19
CA TRP A 141 11.10 10.75 -6.97
C TRP A 141 12.07 11.16 -5.86
N ALA A 142 11.73 12.20 -5.10
CA ALA A 142 12.58 12.70 -4.02
C ALA A 142 12.89 11.64 -2.95
N ILE A 143 12.04 10.60 -2.82
CA ILE A 143 12.31 9.46 -1.92
C ILE A 143 13.46 8.57 -2.43
N ASN A 144 13.60 8.40 -3.74
CA ASN A 144 14.69 7.61 -4.33
C ASN A 144 16.03 8.38 -4.36
N GLN A 145 16.02 9.66 -3.98
CA GLN A 145 17.24 10.48 -3.89
C GLN A 145 17.78 10.50 -2.46
N TRP A 146 18.66 9.55 -2.15
CA TRP A 146 19.32 9.44 -0.83
C TRP A 146 20.01 10.76 -0.40
N GLU A 147 20.60 11.48 -1.36
CA GLU A 147 21.26 12.78 -1.13
C GLU A 147 20.29 13.87 -0.63
N THR A 148 19.01 13.78 -1.03
CA THR A 148 17.94 14.68 -0.60
C THR A 148 17.55 14.39 0.85
N TYR A 149 17.50 13.11 1.24
CA TYR A 149 17.32 12.71 2.65
C TYR A 149 18.50 13.14 3.50
N GLU A 150 19.74 12.97 3.04
CA GLU A 150 20.93 13.37 3.79
C GLU A 150 20.96 14.89 4.01
N LYS A 151 20.57 15.68 3.01
CA LYS A 151 20.38 17.14 3.13
C LYS A 151 19.22 17.51 4.07
N LEU A 152 18.10 16.79 4.04
CA LEU A 152 16.96 16.99 4.94
C LEU A 152 17.32 16.66 6.40
N LEU A 153 18.03 15.55 6.64
CA LEU A 153 18.56 15.15 7.96
C LEU A 153 19.62 16.12 8.47
N LYS A 154 20.46 16.68 7.59
CA LYS A 154 21.42 17.74 7.96
C LYS A 154 20.77 19.11 8.13
N ASN A 155 19.51 19.30 7.73
CA ASN A 155 18.81 20.58 7.85
C ASN A 155 18.41 20.85 9.31
N LYS A 156 19.24 21.64 10.01
CA LYS A 156 19.04 22.04 11.42
C LYS A 156 17.66 22.67 11.69
N LYS A 157 17.04 23.34 10.72
CA LYS A 157 15.74 24.01 10.87
C LYS A 157 14.60 23.00 10.87
N LEU A 158 14.64 22.05 9.93
CA LEU A 158 13.71 20.91 9.87
C LEU A 158 13.88 19.99 11.08
N MET A 159 15.11 19.68 11.47
CA MET A 159 15.37 18.82 12.63
C MET A 159 14.92 19.48 13.94
N LYS A 160 14.96 20.83 14.05
CA LYS A 160 14.33 21.57 15.14
C LYS A 160 12.80 21.49 15.12
N PHE A 161 12.18 21.49 13.93
CA PHE A 161 10.73 21.36 13.77
C PHE A 161 10.22 19.92 14.04
N LEU A 162 11.03 18.90 13.72
CA LEU A 162 10.72 17.49 13.96
C LEU A 162 11.06 17.02 15.38
N LYS A 163 11.97 17.69 16.10
CA LYS A 163 12.30 17.40 17.51
C LYS A 163 11.11 17.28 18.46
N PRO A 164 10.05 18.11 18.37
CA PRO A 164 8.86 17.93 19.20
C PRO A 164 7.95 16.79 18.72
N LEU A 165 8.09 16.27 17.50
CA LEU A 165 7.18 15.26 16.94
C LEU A 165 7.09 13.97 17.79
N PRO A 166 8.21 13.40 18.29
CA PRO A 166 8.18 12.27 19.21
C PRO A 166 7.51 12.62 20.55
N VAL A 167 7.67 13.86 21.03
CA VAL A 167 7.05 14.35 22.26
C VAL A 167 5.55 14.54 22.06
N VAL A 168 5.12 15.06 20.91
CA VAL A 168 3.70 15.21 20.55
C VAL A 168 3.05 13.84 20.39
N ALA A 169 3.71 12.89 19.72
CA ALA A 169 3.23 11.51 19.62
C ALA A 169 3.12 10.86 21.01
N PHE A 170 4.13 11.04 21.87
CA PHE A 170 4.12 10.54 23.25
C PHE A 170 3.02 11.20 24.09
N VAL A 171 2.79 12.50 23.95
CA VAL A 171 1.71 13.23 24.65
C VAL A 171 0.35 12.79 24.14
N LEU A 172 0.17 12.56 22.84
CA LEU A 172 -1.06 12.00 22.29
C LEU A 172 -1.32 10.58 22.83
N ILE A 173 -0.28 9.75 22.97
CA ILE A 173 -0.36 8.43 23.61
C ILE A 173 -0.70 8.56 25.10
N VAL A 174 -0.06 9.47 25.84
CA VAL A 174 -0.34 9.68 27.27
C VAL A 174 -1.74 10.24 27.50
N ILE A 175 -2.19 11.20 26.68
CA ILE A 175 -3.58 11.69 26.71
C ILE A 175 -4.53 10.54 26.40
N ALA A 176 -4.24 9.71 25.41
CA ALA A 176 -5.05 8.53 25.10
C ALA A 176 -5.17 7.56 26.28
N VAL A 177 -4.05 7.26 26.96
CA VAL A 177 -4.01 6.42 28.16
C VAL A 177 -4.77 7.05 29.33
N LEU A 178 -4.65 8.37 29.52
CA LEU A 178 -5.27 9.09 30.65
C LEU A 178 -6.75 9.44 30.43
N SER A 179 -7.24 9.44 29.19
CA SER A 179 -8.63 9.77 28.84
C SER A 179 -9.65 8.74 29.32
N GLY A 180 -9.20 7.58 29.82
CA GLY A 180 -10.08 6.50 30.30
C GLY A 180 -10.90 5.81 29.21
N HIS A 181 -10.72 6.18 27.94
CA HIS A 181 -11.24 5.44 26.79
C HIS A 181 -10.29 4.27 26.56
N GLU A 182 -10.71 3.04 26.85
CA GLU A 182 -9.84 1.85 26.79
C GLU A 182 -9.20 1.62 25.40
N ASN A 183 -9.72 2.24 24.33
CA ASN A 183 -9.37 1.98 22.93
C ASN A 183 -9.10 3.25 22.07
N TYR A 184 -8.70 4.38 22.68
CA TYR A 184 -8.48 5.64 21.93
C TYR A 184 -7.24 5.59 21.02
N ILE A 185 -6.18 4.86 21.44
CA ILE A 185 -4.93 4.74 20.68
C ILE A 185 -5.17 4.01 19.36
N GLU A 186 -5.92 2.92 19.41
CA GLU A 186 -6.31 2.10 18.27
C GLU A 186 -7.10 2.91 17.25
N CYS A 187 -8.06 3.70 17.72
CA CYS A 187 -8.87 4.56 16.86
C CYS A 187 -8.02 5.64 16.17
N VAL A 188 -7.15 6.33 16.92
CA VAL A 188 -6.23 7.34 16.34
C VAL A 188 -5.28 6.69 15.34
N PHE A 189 -4.74 5.51 15.66
CA PHE A 189 -3.84 4.77 14.76
C PHE A 189 -4.56 4.34 13.48
N GLY A 190 -5.80 3.83 13.58
CA GLY A 190 -6.62 3.44 12.44
C GLY A 190 -6.97 4.62 11.53
N VAL A 191 -7.30 5.80 12.08
CA VAL A 191 -7.55 7.02 11.29
C VAL A 191 -6.28 7.49 10.58
N LEU A 192 -5.15 7.56 11.30
CA LEU A 192 -3.88 8.02 10.72
C LEU A 192 -3.41 7.09 9.60
N ASN A 193 -3.45 5.77 9.80
CA ASN A 193 -3.12 4.80 8.77
C ASN A 193 -4.08 4.89 7.58
N GLY A 194 -5.40 4.98 7.83
CA GLY A 194 -6.38 5.12 6.76
C GLY A 194 -6.12 6.33 5.87
N ILE A 195 -5.71 7.46 6.45
CA ILE A 195 -5.30 8.64 5.68
C ILE A 195 -4.02 8.35 4.88
N LEU A 196 -3.00 7.74 5.48
CA LEU A 196 -1.75 7.39 4.78
C LEU A 196 -1.99 6.46 3.61
N ASP A 197 -2.82 5.44 3.79
CA ASP A 197 -3.15 4.41 2.80
C ASP A 197 -3.85 5.02 1.58
N LEU A 198 -4.72 6.02 1.80
CA LEU A 198 -5.41 6.78 0.75
C LEU A 198 -4.45 7.48 -0.22
N PHE A 199 -3.22 7.78 0.21
CA PHE A 199 -2.22 8.43 -0.65
C PHE A 199 -1.14 7.45 -1.14
N ALA A 200 -0.68 6.54 -0.28
CA ALA A 200 0.46 5.69 -0.56
C ALA A 200 0.11 4.57 -1.55
N PHE A 201 -0.95 3.80 -1.30
CA PHE A 201 -1.23 2.61 -2.10
C PHE A 201 -1.79 2.89 -3.49
N PRO A 202 -2.67 3.90 -3.71
CA PRO A 202 -3.06 4.29 -5.06
C PRO A 202 -1.88 4.66 -5.95
N ALA A 203 -0.88 5.34 -5.39
CA ALA A 203 0.35 5.68 -6.11
C ALA A 203 1.09 4.42 -6.57
N LEU A 204 1.26 3.42 -5.69
CA LEU A 204 1.93 2.15 -6.01
C LEU A 204 1.18 1.34 -7.07
N VAL A 205 -0.15 1.25 -6.96
CA VAL A 205 -0.97 0.53 -7.94
C VAL A 205 -0.87 1.14 -9.32
N VAL A 206 -0.98 2.48 -9.41
CA VAL A 206 -0.88 3.20 -10.69
C VAL A 206 0.53 3.14 -11.25
N ASP A 207 1.56 3.24 -10.41
CA ASP A 207 2.96 3.16 -10.82
C ASP A 207 3.29 1.79 -11.43
N ALA A 208 2.81 0.70 -10.82
CA ALA A 208 2.95 -0.64 -11.37
C ALA A 208 2.25 -0.79 -12.73
N ILE A 209 1.02 -0.27 -12.88
CA ILE A 209 0.29 -0.28 -14.17
C ILE A 209 1.07 0.51 -15.22
N TYR A 210 1.61 1.67 -14.84
CA TYR A 210 2.40 2.49 -15.74
C TYR A 210 3.70 1.79 -16.17
N GLY A 211 4.38 1.10 -15.25
CA GLY A 211 5.53 0.24 -15.57
C GLY A 211 5.20 -0.81 -16.63
N ALA A 212 4.04 -1.46 -16.50
CA ALA A 212 3.55 -2.41 -17.51
C ALA A 212 3.32 -1.76 -18.89
N ILE A 213 2.66 -0.60 -18.92
CA ILE A 213 2.41 0.17 -20.15
C ILE A 213 3.73 0.61 -20.79
N TYR A 214 4.68 1.10 -19.98
CA TYR A 214 5.96 1.60 -20.46
C TYR A 214 6.78 0.49 -21.13
N ILE A 215 6.85 -0.69 -20.53
CA ILE A 215 7.56 -1.85 -21.10
C ILE A 215 6.87 -2.36 -22.37
N SER A 216 5.53 -2.33 -22.40
CA SER A 216 4.78 -2.64 -23.62
C SER A 216 5.16 -1.74 -24.79
N GLY A 217 5.36 -0.44 -24.54
CA GLY A 217 5.83 0.52 -25.54
C GLY A 217 7.34 0.47 -25.84
N ASN A 218 8.14 -0.13 -24.95
CA ASN A 218 9.60 -0.18 -25.04
C ASN A 218 10.15 -1.60 -24.75
N PRO A 219 9.88 -2.60 -25.60
CA PRO A 219 10.18 -4.00 -25.31
C PRO A 219 11.68 -4.34 -25.29
N SER A 220 12.53 -3.51 -25.91
CA SER A 220 14.00 -3.65 -25.88
C SER A 220 14.65 -2.98 -24.66
N TYR A 221 13.85 -2.49 -23.72
CA TYR A 221 14.34 -1.77 -22.56
C TYR A 221 14.96 -2.72 -21.53
N ASP A 222 16.29 -2.76 -21.51
CA ASP A 222 17.09 -3.38 -20.46
C ASP A 222 17.37 -2.36 -19.35
N GLU A 223 16.87 -2.65 -18.14
CA GLU A 223 17.03 -1.76 -16.97
C GLU A 223 18.41 -1.90 -16.30
N LEU A 224 19.33 -2.65 -16.93
CA LEU A 224 20.69 -2.95 -16.46
C LEU A 224 21.75 -1.93 -16.96
N LYS A 225 21.34 -0.73 -17.34
CA LYS A 225 22.26 0.35 -17.74
C LYS A 225 22.46 1.38 -16.66
#